data_AF-A0A1G2XDH6-F1
#
_entry.id   AF-A0A1G2XDH6-F1
#
_cell.length_a   1.000
_cell.length_b   1.000
_cell.length_c   1.000
_cell.angle_alpha   90.00
_cell.angle_beta   90.00
_cell.angle_gamma   90.00
#
_symmetry.space_group_name_H-M   'P 1'
#
loop_
_entity.id
_entity.type
_entity.pdbx_description
1 polymer ?
#
loop_
_entity_poly.entity_id
_entity_poly.type
_entity_poly.pdbx_seq_one_letter_code
_entity_poly.pdbx_strand_id
1 'polypeptide(L)'
;MKGYKMETKREKFGFTLVELLTVMSVIAILIGVLVPALNLVRKMAKDTSQKAQFHSISVSLDIYNGEMGEYPESAVKGTSAGYTTGAQRLAEALVGRDMLGFDPMTSWDAYLDNGVTTGTIPYASAALGDPGPEETKSLNRRKGPYLNPEKIEAHNVGDLYKGTIGAGQVYDGLASNNNKPAPVLTDIYRIRDVTVGSKTVKAGSPVLYYRANTSLTGSTIFPNTQISGITLTTLTASRTETQGYIYDSLDNEDLLALGDVATQTKQHRFDGLTPYTDTATTENGRWIFYDTITNSKITSLPRPYNASSYLLISAGYDGIYGTTDDITNFEDAK
;
A
#
# COMPACT_ATOMS: atom_id res chain seq x y z
N MET A 1 67.69 -64.17 12.24
CA MET A 1 67.58 -62.70 12.35
C MET A 1 66.12 -62.35 12.57
N LYS A 2 65.77 -61.71 13.70
CA LYS A 2 64.39 -61.32 14.06
C LYS A 2 64.24 -59.81 13.77
N GLY A 3 63.40 -59.46 12.80
CA GLY A 3 63.16 -58.06 12.42
C GLY A 3 62.26 -57.36 13.43
N TYR A 4 62.72 -56.24 14.00
CA TYR A 4 61.91 -55.40 14.88
C TYR A 4 61.05 -54.46 14.02
N LYS A 5 59.72 -54.62 14.11
CA LYS A 5 58.74 -53.77 13.45
C LYS A 5 58.48 -52.56 14.34
N MET A 6 58.89 -51.36 13.91
CA MET A 6 58.65 -50.12 14.65
C MET A 6 57.19 -49.68 14.42
N GLU A 7 56.30 -49.96 15.39
CA GLU A 7 54.97 -49.35 15.42
C GLU A 7 55.09 -47.90 15.91
N THR A 8 54.93 -46.95 14.98
CA THR A 8 54.78 -45.53 15.32
C THR A 8 53.43 -45.31 15.99
N LYS A 9 53.46 -45.13 17.31
CA LYS A 9 52.28 -44.80 18.14
C LYS A 9 51.79 -43.40 17.74
N ARG A 10 50.69 -43.33 16.98
CA ARG A 10 50.01 -42.06 16.70
C ARG A 10 49.38 -41.57 18.01
N GLU A 11 49.92 -40.49 18.57
CA GLU A 11 49.28 -39.81 19.71
C GLU A 11 47.95 -39.22 19.24
N LYS A 12 46.86 -39.71 19.81
CA LYS A 12 45.53 -39.13 19.62
C LYS A 12 45.39 -37.99 20.62
N PHE A 13 45.61 -36.76 20.17
CA PHE A 13 45.22 -35.57 20.91
C PHE A 13 43.68 -35.49 20.90
N GLY A 14 43.07 -35.67 22.07
CA GLY A 14 41.63 -35.48 22.28
C GLY A 14 41.35 -34.09 22.82
N PHE A 15 40.25 -33.47 22.39
CA PHE A 15 39.78 -32.21 22.95
C PHE A 15 39.39 -32.37 24.41
N THR A 16 39.81 -31.43 25.24
CA THR A 16 39.38 -31.33 26.64
C THR A 16 37.97 -30.74 26.71
N LEU A 17 37.24 -31.08 27.77
CA LEU A 17 35.91 -30.51 28.04
C LEU A 17 35.95 -28.97 28.10
N VAL A 18 37.06 -28.41 28.61
CA VAL A 18 37.24 -26.96 28.73
C VAL A 18 37.40 -26.29 27.36
N GLU A 19 38.17 -26.90 26.45
CA GLU A 19 38.31 -26.39 25.07
C GLU A 19 36.97 -26.43 24.33
N LEU A 20 36.21 -27.50 24.47
CA LEU A 20 34.88 -27.59 23.85
C LEU A 20 33.92 -26.54 24.44
N LEU A 21 33.92 -26.37 25.76
CA LEU A 21 33.04 -25.43 26.45
C LEU A 21 33.34 -23.98 26.04
N THR A 22 34.62 -23.60 26.01
CA THR A 22 35.04 -22.23 25.62
C THR A 22 34.66 -21.91 24.18
N VAL A 23 34.82 -22.85 23.25
CA VAL A 23 34.40 -22.69 21.85
C VAL A 23 32.89 -22.47 21.75
N MET A 24 32.09 -23.27 22.45
CA MET A 24 30.64 -23.10 22.47
C MET A 24 30.23 -21.76 23.10
N SER A 25 30.91 -21.31 24.15
CA SER A 25 30.67 -19.98 24.75
C SER A 25 30.94 -18.84 23.76
N VAL A 26 32.05 -18.91 23.01
CA VAL A 26 32.37 -17.88 22.00
C VAL A 26 31.34 -17.89 20.86
N ILE A 27 30.95 -19.07 20.36
CA ILE A 27 29.92 -19.18 19.32
C ILE A 27 28.59 -18.59 19.81
N ALA A 28 28.17 -18.87 21.05
CA ALA A 28 26.94 -18.34 21.62
C ALA A 28 26.95 -16.80 21.68
N ILE A 29 28.09 -16.20 22.09
CA ILE A 29 28.27 -14.74 22.11
C ILE A 29 28.18 -14.17 20.69
N LEU A 30 28.84 -14.79 19.72
CA LEU A 30 28.82 -14.34 18.32
C LEU A 30 27.41 -14.40 17.72
N ILE A 31 26.68 -15.49 17.94
CA ILE A 31 25.29 -15.63 17.47
C ILE A 31 24.39 -14.59 18.15
N GLY A 32 24.59 -14.34 19.46
CA GLY A 32 23.84 -13.35 20.22
C GLY A 32 23.92 -11.94 19.63
N VAL A 33 25.08 -11.55 19.10
CA VAL A 33 25.27 -10.25 18.43
C VAL A 33 24.81 -10.29 16.96
N LEU A 34 24.95 -11.43 16.28
CA LEU A 34 24.67 -11.55 14.85
C LEU A 34 23.18 -11.49 14.51
N VAL A 35 22.31 -12.14 15.30
CA VAL A 35 20.87 -12.24 14.98
C VAL A 35 20.17 -10.88 14.94
N PRO A 36 20.34 -9.98 15.94
CA PRO A 36 19.74 -8.64 15.89
C PRO A 36 20.24 -7.82 14.70
N ALA A 37 21.54 -7.87 14.41
CA ALA A 37 22.13 -7.15 13.28
C ALA A 37 21.56 -7.63 11.93
N LEU A 38 21.39 -8.93 11.75
CA LEU A 38 20.81 -9.49 10.52
C LEU A 38 19.35 -9.07 10.33
N ASN A 39 18.55 -9.02 11.40
CA ASN A 39 17.17 -8.56 11.33
C ASN A 39 17.07 -7.08 10.91
N LEU A 40 17.96 -6.23 11.44
CA LEU A 40 18.05 -4.82 11.04
C LEU A 40 18.39 -4.68 9.55
N VAL A 41 19.40 -5.40 9.07
CA VAL A 41 19.81 -5.38 7.66
C VAL A 41 18.67 -5.86 6.74
N ARG A 42 17.94 -6.91 7.15
CA ARG A 42 16.75 -7.38 6.40
C ARG A 42 15.66 -6.33 6.33
N LYS A 43 15.39 -5.60 7.43
CA LYS A 43 14.42 -4.50 7.44
C LYS A 43 14.86 -3.39 6.47
N MET A 44 16.11 -2.93 6.57
CA MET A 44 16.66 -1.91 5.67
C MET A 44 16.62 -2.33 4.19
N ALA A 45 16.88 -3.61 3.89
CA ALA A 45 16.79 -4.14 2.54
C ALA A 45 15.34 -4.13 2.01
N LYS A 46 14.36 -4.45 2.88
CA LYS A 46 12.95 -4.31 2.56
C LYS A 46 12.59 -2.83 2.30
N ASP A 47 12.94 -1.92 3.19
CA ASP A 47 12.63 -0.48 3.03
C ASP A 47 13.23 0.07 1.72
N THR A 48 14.44 -0.35 1.37
CA THR A 48 15.08 0.02 0.10
C THR A 48 14.32 -0.55 -1.10
N SER A 49 13.87 -1.80 -1.02
CA SER A 49 13.07 -2.43 -2.07
C SER A 49 11.68 -1.79 -2.19
N GLN A 50 11.06 -1.34 -1.09
CA GLN A 50 9.81 -0.58 -1.12
C GLN A 50 9.99 0.75 -1.85
N LYS A 51 11.08 1.48 -1.55
CA LYS A 51 11.42 2.73 -2.26
C LYS A 51 11.66 2.49 -3.77
N ALA A 52 12.26 1.37 -4.14
CA ALA A 52 12.42 0.99 -5.55
C ALA A 52 11.07 0.67 -6.23
N GLN A 53 10.13 0.05 -5.50
CA GLN A 53 8.76 -0.15 -5.99
C GLN A 53 8.05 1.20 -6.19
N PHE A 54 8.16 2.12 -5.24
CA PHE A 54 7.61 3.48 -5.37
C PHE A 54 8.21 4.26 -6.52
N HIS A 55 9.51 4.13 -6.75
CA HIS A 55 10.14 4.72 -7.93
C HIS A 55 9.54 4.16 -9.23
N SER A 56 9.31 2.85 -9.30
CA SER A 56 8.66 2.22 -10.46
C SER A 56 7.24 2.72 -10.66
N ILE A 57 6.45 2.81 -9.58
CA ILE A 57 5.09 3.39 -9.60
C ILE A 57 5.14 4.85 -10.06
N SER A 58 6.12 5.62 -9.59
CA SER A 58 6.26 7.04 -9.92
C SER A 58 6.53 7.24 -11.41
N VAL A 59 7.45 6.45 -11.98
CA VAL A 59 7.72 6.45 -13.43
C VAL A 59 6.47 6.08 -14.22
N SER A 60 5.72 5.07 -13.79
CA SER A 60 4.46 4.68 -14.44
C SER A 60 3.39 5.77 -14.36
N LEU A 61 3.28 6.47 -13.24
CA LEU A 61 2.39 7.62 -13.07
C LEU A 61 2.78 8.80 -13.96
N ASP A 62 4.08 9.05 -14.14
CA ASP A 62 4.58 10.09 -15.04
C ASP A 62 4.24 9.77 -16.51
N ILE A 63 4.37 8.49 -16.92
CA ILE A 63 3.97 8.03 -18.25
C ILE A 63 2.45 8.18 -18.42
N TYR A 64 1.65 7.74 -17.43
CA TYR A 64 0.20 7.90 -17.44
C TYR A 64 -0.18 9.38 -17.61
N ASN A 65 0.40 10.26 -16.81
CA ASN A 65 0.16 11.70 -16.87
C ASN A 65 0.57 12.29 -18.22
N GLY A 66 1.66 11.82 -18.83
CA GLY A 66 2.08 12.20 -20.17
C GLY A 66 1.08 11.82 -21.27
N GLU A 67 0.37 10.70 -21.12
CA GLU A 67 -0.62 10.24 -22.09
C GLU A 67 -2.03 10.78 -21.84
N MET A 68 -2.45 10.90 -20.58
CA MET A 68 -3.80 11.29 -20.17
C MET A 68 -3.92 12.78 -19.82
N GLY A 69 -2.80 13.47 -19.63
CA GLY A 69 -2.74 14.90 -19.29
C GLY A 69 -2.95 15.21 -17.80
N GLU A 70 -3.28 14.20 -17.00
CA GLU A 70 -3.45 14.32 -15.54
C GLU A 70 -3.09 13.00 -14.84
N TYR A 71 -2.77 13.07 -13.55
CA TYR A 71 -2.63 11.88 -12.71
C TYR A 71 -4.02 11.23 -12.46
N PRO A 72 -4.07 9.90 -12.24
CA PRO A 72 -5.32 9.19 -11.99
C PRO A 72 -6.10 9.80 -10.84
N GLU A 73 -7.42 9.92 -10.98
CA GLU A 73 -8.29 10.41 -9.91
C GLU A 73 -8.20 9.52 -8.68
N SER A 74 -8.14 10.12 -7.48
CA SER A 74 -8.14 9.38 -6.20
C SER A 74 -9.45 9.50 -5.42
N ALA A 75 -10.32 10.44 -5.80
CA ALA A 75 -11.57 10.73 -5.10
C ALA A 75 -12.43 9.46 -4.88
N VAL A 76 -12.73 9.15 -3.62
CA VAL A 76 -13.55 7.99 -3.28
C VAL A 76 -14.93 8.05 -3.96
N LYS A 77 -15.43 6.90 -4.42
CA LYS A 77 -16.76 6.80 -5.04
C LYS A 77 -17.56 5.68 -4.42
N GLY A 78 -18.69 6.04 -3.82
CA GLY A 78 -19.59 5.12 -3.13
C GLY A 78 -20.75 4.67 -4.00
N THR A 79 -21.09 3.40 -3.90
CA THR A 79 -22.27 2.78 -4.52
C THR A 79 -22.96 1.87 -3.50
N SER A 80 -24.09 1.28 -3.87
CA SER A 80 -24.71 0.22 -3.05
C SER A 80 -23.82 -1.01 -2.86
N ALA A 81 -22.83 -1.23 -3.73
CA ALA A 81 -21.89 -2.36 -3.62
C ALA A 81 -20.65 -2.04 -2.79
N GLY A 82 -20.46 -0.77 -2.38
CA GLY A 82 -19.30 -0.32 -1.61
C GLY A 82 -18.60 0.89 -2.22
N TYR A 83 -17.51 1.28 -1.57
CA TYR A 83 -16.69 2.44 -1.91
C TYR A 83 -15.43 1.99 -2.67
N THR A 84 -15.23 2.56 -3.86
CA THR A 84 -13.98 2.43 -4.61
C THR A 84 -13.01 3.53 -4.16
N THR A 85 -11.84 3.14 -3.67
CA THR A 85 -10.84 4.04 -3.05
C THR A 85 -9.72 4.46 -4.01
N GLY A 86 -8.95 5.48 -3.62
CA GLY A 86 -7.78 5.95 -4.36
C GLY A 86 -6.75 4.84 -4.61
N ALA A 87 -6.52 3.95 -3.65
CA ALA A 87 -5.65 2.78 -3.82
C ALA A 87 -6.12 1.84 -4.94
N GLN A 88 -7.44 1.65 -5.08
CA GLN A 88 -8.00 0.83 -6.16
C GLN A 88 -7.88 1.52 -7.52
N ARG A 89 -8.09 2.84 -7.56
CA ARG A 89 -7.93 3.63 -8.78
C ARG A 89 -6.49 3.72 -9.25
N LEU A 90 -5.52 3.78 -8.34
CA LEU A 90 -4.11 3.69 -8.68
C LEU A 90 -3.80 2.37 -9.40
N ALA A 91 -4.23 1.25 -8.82
CA ALA A 91 -4.00 -0.07 -9.41
C ALA A 91 -4.70 -0.18 -10.77
N GLU A 92 -5.96 0.25 -10.85
CA GLU A 92 -6.70 0.29 -12.10
C GLU A 92 -5.95 1.10 -13.17
N ALA A 93 -5.48 2.30 -12.86
CA ALA A 93 -4.80 3.16 -13.82
C ALA A 93 -3.49 2.56 -14.35
N LEU A 94 -2.70 1.94 -13.46
CA LEU A 94 -1.35 1.49 -13.79
C LEU A 94 -1.29 0.11 -14.42
N VAL A 95 -2.15 -0.82 -13.99
CA VAL A 95 -2.13 -2.21 -14.46
C VAL A 95 -3.46 -2.66 -15.08
N GLY A 96 -4.56 -1.93 -14.86
CA GLY A 96 -5.90 -2.38 -15.20
C GLY A 96 -6.46 -3.35 -14.16
N ARG A 97 -7.78 -3.48 -14.10
CA ARG A 97 -8.46 -4.37 -13.13
C ARG A 97 -8.13 -5.85 -13.32
N ASP A 98 -7.82 -6.25 -14.55
CA ASP A 98 -7.48 -7.61 -14.95
C ASP A 98 -6.02 -7.73 -15.42
N MET A 99 -5.16 -6.76 -15.07
CA MET A 99 -3.73 -6.70 -15.42
C MET A 99 -3.41 -6.50 -16.91
N LEU A 100 -4.42 -6.28 -17.76
CA LEU A 100 -4.24 -6.12 -19.22
C LEU A 100 -4.31 -4.65 -19.65
N GLY A 101 -3.97 -3.73 -18.76
CA GLY A 101 -4.09 -2.29 -18.99
C GLY A 101 -5.46 -1.74 -18.66
N PHE A 102 -5.53 -0.43 -18.48
CA PHE A 102 -6.72 0.27 -18.03
C PHE A 102 -7.59 0.72 -19.21
N ASP A 103 -8.89 0.72 -19.02
CA ASP A 103 -9.85 1.16 -20.03
C ASP A 103 -10.23 2.63 -19.80
N PRO A 104 -9.90 3.57 -20.70
CA PRO A 104 -10.20 4.99 -20.51
C PRO A 104 -11.69 5.34 -20.40
N MET A 105 -12.58 4.41 -20.78
CA MET A 105 -14.03 4.60 -20.64
C MET A 105 -14.56 4.19 -19.26
N THR A 106 -13.70 3.73 -18.36
CA THR A 106 -14.09 3.41 -17.00
C THR A 106 -14.66 4.62 -16.27
N SER A 107 -15.68 4.38 -15.44
CA SER A 107 -16.14 5.34 -14.46
C SER A 107 -15.31 5.33 -13.17
N TRP A 108 -14.18 4.60 -13.16
CA TRP A 108 -13.33 4.34 -11.99
C TRP A 108 -14.07 3.63 -10.84
N ASP A 109 -15.09 2.86 -11.21
CA ASP A 109 -15.89 2.05 -10.29
C ASP A 109 -16.40 0.80 -11.01
N ALA A 110 -16.01 -0.37 -10.51
CA ALA A 110 -16.32 -1.65 -11.14
C ALA A 110 -17.82 -1.96 -11.14
N TYR A 111 -18.54 -1.53 -10.10
CA TYR A 111 -19.97 -1.75 -10.00
C TYR A 111 -20.77 -0.89 -10.99
N LEU A 112 -20.38 0.38 -11.18
CA LEU A 112 -21.05 1.31 -12.10
C LEU A 112 -20.69 1.09 -13.56
N ASP A 113 -19.55 0.47 -13.85
CA ASP A 113 -19.19 0.01 -15.20
C ASP A 113 -20.05 -1.19 -15.66
N ASN A 114 -21.17 -1.47 -14.96
CA ASN A 114 -22.16 -2.47 -15.30
C ASN A 114 -23.30 -1.86 -16.12
N GLY A 115 -23.37 -2.17 -17.42
CA GLY A 115 -24.57 -1.84 -18.19
C GLY A 115 -24.40 -1.78 -19.70
N VAL A 116 -25.21 -2.58 -20.39
CA VAL A 116 -25.50 -2.55 -21.83
C VAL A 116 -26.39 -1.34 -22.21
N THR A 117 -26.34 -0.22 -21.48
CA THR A 117 -27.31 0.87 -21.65
C THR A 117 -26.83 1.94 -22.64
N THR A 118 -25.52 2.02 -22.88
CA THR A 118 -24.88 2.97 -23.81
C THR A 118 -24.09 2.29 -24.93
N GLY A 119 -24.09 0.95 -24.99
CA GLY A 119 -23.37 0.17 -26.00
C GLY A 119 -21.85 0.19 -25.86
N THR A 120 -21.32 0.58 -24.69
CA THR A 120 -19.89 0.47 -24.36
C THR A 120 -19.72 0.07 -22.91
N ILE A 121 -19.02 -1.04 -22.69
CA ILE A 121 -18.86 -1.66 -21.36
C ILE A 121 -17.37 -1.73 -21.02
N PRO A 122 -16.84 -0.88 -20.13
CA PRO A 122 -15.46 -0.96 -19.67
C PRO A 122 -15.15 -2.32 -19.07
N TYR A 123 -13.96 -2.87 -19.37
CA TYR A 123 -13.57 -4.22 -18.92
C TYR A 123 -14.59 -5.34 -19.25
N ALA A 124 -15.31 -5.19 -20.36
CA ALA A 124 -16.21 -6.24 -20.85
C ALA A 124 -15.49 -7.58 -20.93
N SER A 125 -16.13 -8.64 -20.46
CA SER A 125 -15.65 -10.00 -20.64
C SER A 125 -16.78 -11.01 -20.74
N ALA A 126 -16.58 -12.06 -21.55
CA ALA A 126 -17.54 -13.16 -21.66
C ALA A 126 -17.82 -13.84 -20.30
N ALA A 127 -16.82 -13.87 -19.40
CA ALA A 127 -16.96 -14.40 -18.05
C ALA A 127 -17.98 -13.65 -17.18
N LEU A 128 -18.25 -12.38 -17.52
CA LEU A 128 -19.23 -11.51 -16.86
C LEU A 128 -20.56 -11.45 -17.60
N GLY A 129 -20.74 -12.26 -18.66
CA GLY A 129 -21.94 -12.28 -19.48
C GLY A 129 -22.02 -11.13 -20.50
N ASP A 130 -20.92 -10.40 -20.71
CA ASP A 130 -20.90 -9.30 -21.68
C ASP A 130 -20.86 -9.83 -23.13
N PRO A 131 -21.41 -9.08 -24.10
CA PRO A 131 -21.32 -9.47 -25.51
C PRO A 131 -19.86 -9.54 -25.98
N GLY A 132 -19.47 -10.61 -26.68
CA GLY A 132 -18.11 -10.79 -27.20
C GLY A 132 -17.54 -9.62 -28.05
N PRO A 133 -18.34 -8.90 -28.85
CA PRO A 133 -17.87 -7.69 -29.52
C PRO A 133 -17.45 -6.57 -28.55
N GLU A 134 -18.08 -6.45 -27.39
CA GLU A 134 -17.73 -5.45 -26.38
C GLU A 134 -16.42 -5.79 -25.67
N GLU A 135 -16.14 -7.07 -25.44
CA GLU A 135 -14.84 -7.53 -24.92
C GLU A 135 -13.70 -7.13 -25.86
N THR A 136 -13.86 -7.36 -27.17
CA THR A 136 -12.84 -6.97 -28.15
C THR A 136 -12.67 -5.45 -28.21
N LYS A 137 -13.77 -4.69 -28.17
CA LYS A 137 -13.70 -3.22 -28.11
C LYS A 137 -13.01 -2.72 -26.85
N SER A 138 -13.23 -3.38 -25.71
CA SER A 138 -12.55 -3.12 -24.44
C SER A 138 -11.07 -3.34 -24.55
N LEU A 139 -10.66 -4.51 -25.00
CA LEU A 139 -9.25 -4.85 -25.17
C LEU A 139 -8.53 -3.87 -26.11
N ASN A 140 -9.18 -3.45 -27.19
CA ASN A 140 -8.59 -2.52 -28.16
C ASN A 140 -8.43 -1.08 -27.68
N ARG A 141 -9.26 -0.61 -26.72
CA ARG A 141 -9.19 0.77 -26.21
C ARG A 141 -8.30 0.90 -24.98
N ARG A 142 -7.91 -0.21 -24.36
CA ARG A 142 -7.06 -0.20 -23.17
C ARG A 142 -5.70 0.41 -23.44
N LYS A 143 -5.15 0.97 -22.37
CA LYS A 143 -3.86 1.66 -22.32
C LYS A 143 -3.00 1.03 -21.24
N GLY A 144 -1.68 1.07 -21.43
CA GLY A 144 -0.76 0.33 -20.57
C GLY A 144 -0.81 -1.19 -20.83
N PRO A 145 -0.53 -2.04 -19.83
CA PRO A 145 -0.21 -1.68 -18.44
C PRO A 145 1.09 -0.85 -18.37
N TYR A 146 1.07 0.23 -17.59
CA TYR A 146 2.23 1.12 -17.39
C TYR A 146 3.24 0.57 -16.39
N LEU A 147 2.80 -0.36 -15.56
CA LEU A 147 3.64 -1.08 -14.62
C LEU A 147 3.63 -2.57 -14.97
N ASN A 148 4.79 -3.22 -14.89
CA ASN A 148 4.88 -4.63 -15.24
C ASN A 148 4.09 -5.49 -14.23
N PRO A 149 3.01 -6.17 -14.65
CA PRO A 149 2.15 -6.94 -13.74
C PRO A 149 2.86 -8.15 -13.13
N GLU A 150 3.95 -8.65 -13.72
CA GLU A 150 4.73 -9.75 -13.14
C GLU A 150 5.60 -9.30 -11.95
N LYS A 151 5.88 -7.99 -11.87
CA LYS A 151 6.79 -7.40 -10.88
C LYS A 151 6.06 -6.68 -9.76
N ILE A 152 4.75 -6.48 -9.86
CA ILE A 152 3.96 -5.88 -8.80
C ILE A 152 2.91 -6.84 -8.24
N GLU A 153 2.80 -6.85 -6.92
CA GLU A 153 1.78 -7.59 -6.20
C GLU A 153 0.51 -6.73 -6.22
N ALA A 154 -0.51 -7.19 -6.94
CA ALA A 154 -1.79 -6.53 -7.06
C ALA A 154 -2.89 -7.56 -6.76
N HIS A 155 -3.74 -7.24 -5.79
CA HIS A 155 -4.70 -8.17 -5.21
C HIS A 155 -6.04 -7.49 -5.00
N ASN A 156 -7.14 -8.22 -5.17
CA ASN A 156 -8.45 -7.70 -4.79
C ASN A 156 -8.50 -7.51 -3.28
N VAL A 157 -9.23 -6.48 -2.86
CA VAL A 157 -9.34 -6.14 -1.44
C VAL A 157 -9.94 -7.31 -0.65
N GLY A 158 -10.97 -7.97 -1.17
CA GLY A 158 -11.58 -9.12 -0.51
C GLY A 158 -10.65 -10.33 -0.33
N ASP A 159 -9.59 -10.45 -1.14
CA ASP A 159 -8.59 -11.51 -0.99
C ASP A 159 -7.55 -11.17 0.11
N LEU A 160 -7.33 -9.89 0.39
CA LEU A 160 -6.38 -9.40 1.40
C LEU A 160 -6.94 -9.47 2.83
N TYR A 161 -8.24 -9.21 2.98
CA TYR A 161 -8.91 -9.14 4.28
C TYR A 161 -9.63 -10.45 4.63
N LYS A 162 -9.85 -10.72 5.92
CA LYS A 162 -10.49 -11.96 6.37
C LYS A 162 -12.00 -11.80 6.41
N GLY A 163 -12.69 -12.84 5.96
CA GLY A 163 -14.15 -12.88 6.00
C GLY A 163 -14.80 -12.00 4.93
N THR A 164 -16.11 -11.84 5.03
CA THR A 164 -16.88 -11.02 4.10
C THR A 164 -16.75 -9.55 4.47
N ILE A 165 -16.32 -8.72 3.52
CA ILE A 165 -16.40 -7.26 3.64
C ILE A 165 -17.88 -6.87 3.50
N GLY A 166 -18.39 -6.11 4.47
CA GLY A 166 -19.80 -5.76 4.55
C GLY A 166 -20.25 -4.83 3.41
N ALA A 167 -21.53 -4.94 3.05
CA ALA A 167 -22.14 -4.01 2.10
C ALA A 167 -22.02 -2.56 2.60
N GLY A 168 -21.62 -1.65 1.71
CA GLY A 168 -21.40 -0.24 2.04
C GLY A 168 -20.05 0.05 2.74
N GLN A 169 -19.14 -0.94 2.84
CA GLN A 169 -17.73 -0.69 3.13
C GLN A 169 -16.95 -0.54 1.82
N VAL A 170 -15.66 -0.88 1.78
CA VAL A 170 -14.88 -0.85 0.54
C VAL A 170 -15.35 -1.91 -0.47
N TYR A 171 -15.31 -1.61 -1.75
CA TYR A 171 -15.66 -2.57 -2.79
C TYR A 171 -14.61 -3.69 -2.85
N ASP A 172 -15.03 -4.94 -2.64
CA ASP A 172 -14.12 -6.06 -2.37
C ASP A 172 -13.52 -6.73 -3.63
N GLY A 173 -14.10 -6.49 -4.80
CA GLY A 173 -13.70 -7.12 -6.07
C GLY A 173 -13.94 -8.63 -6.15
N LEU A 174 -14.80 -9.20 -5.29
CA LEU A 174 -15.09 -10.64 -5.21
C LEU A 174 -16.41 -11.03 -5.89
N ALA A 175 -16.63 -12.34 -6.00
CA ALA A 175 -17.80 -12.94 -6.66
C ALA A 175 -19.16 -12.51 -6.05
N SER A 176 -19.17 -12.05 -4.79
CA SER A 176 -20.32 -11.42 -4.14
C SER A 176 -20.82 -10.17 -4.87
N ASN A 177 -19.97 -9.49 -5.65
CA ASN A 177 -20.21 -8.18 -6.24
C ASN A 177 -20.11 -8.18 -7.78
N ASN A 178 -20.79 -9.13 -8.43
CA ASN A 178 -20.83 -9.29 -9.89
C ASN A 178 -19.49 -9.70 -10.55
N ASN A 179 -18.58 -10.36 -9.81
CA ASN A 179 -17.31 -10.91 -10.31
C ASN A 179 -16.34 -9.88 -10.94
N LYS A 180 -16.50 -8.59 -10.70
CA LYS A 180 -15.63 -7.57 -11.30
C LYS A 180 -14.44 -7.27 -10.38
N PRO A 181 -13.20 -7.49 -10.83
CA PRO A 181 -12.03 -7.24 -10.00
C PRO A 181 -11.82 -5.74 -9.75
N ALA A 182 -11.31 -5.41 -8.58
CA ALA A 182 -10.93 -4.05 -8.20
C ALA A 182 -9.67 -4.13 -7.33
N PRO A 183 -8.52 -4.42 -7.96
CA PRO A 183 -7.28 -4.69 -7.25
C PRO A 183 -6.75 -3.45 -6.56
N VAL A 184 -5.89 -3.65 -5.57
CA VAL A 184 -4.99 -2.64 -5.02
C VAL A 184 -3.55 -3.11 -5.22
N LEU A 185 -2.63 -2.18 -5.45
CA LEU A 185 -1.20 -2.49 -5.40
C LEU A 185 -0.81 -2.69 -3.93
N THR A 186 -0.02 -3.70 -3.62
CA THR A 186 0.47 -3.93 -2.27
C THR A 186 1.96 -3.62 -2.15
N ASP A 187 2.36 -3.22 -0.94
CA ASP A 187 3.75 -3.10 -0.56
C ASP A 187 4.45 -4.45 -0.46
N ILE A 188 5.78 -4.41 -0.32
CA ILE A 188 6.61 -5.61 -0.31
C ILE A 188 6.65 -6.32 1.05
N TYR A 189 5.93 -5.85 2.07
CA TYR A 189 6.13 -6.32 3.45
C TYR A 189 5.48 -7.69 3.74
N ARG A 190 4.73 -8.27 2.78
CA ARG A 190 4.33 -9.69 2.70
C ARG A 190 3.79 -10.27 4.01
N ILE A 191 2.81 -9.57 4.59
CA ILE A 191 2.24 -9.81 5.91
C ILE A 191 1.19 -10.94 5.88
N ARG A 192 0.46 -11.10 4.76
CA ARG A 192 -0.71 -11.99 4.65
C ARG A 192 -0.58 -13.04 3.56
N ASP A 193 -0.94 -14.28 3.88
CA ASP A 193 -1.18 -15.32 2.88
C ASP A 193 -2.50 -15.09 2.15
N VAL A 194 -2.43 -14.96 0.82
CA VAL A 194 -3.52 -14.72 -0.12
C VAL A 194 -3.55 -15.86 -1.15
N THR A 195 -4.74 -16.30 -1.55
CA THR A 195 -4.87 -17.35 -2.58
C THR A 195 -5.05 -16.70 -3.94
N VAL A 196 -4.12 -16.96 -4.87
CA VAL A 196 -4.21 -16.52 -6.27
C VAL A 196 -4.31 -17.77 -7.14
N GLY A 197 -5.51 -18.00 -7.70
CA GLY A 197 -5.84 -19.24 -8.40
C GLY A 197 -5.80 -20.43 -7.45
N SER A 198 -4.89 -21.37 -7.68
CA SER A 198 -4.68 -22.56 -6.84
C SER A 198 -3.47 -22.46 -5.90
N LYS A 199 -2.77 -21.31 -5.88
CA LYS A 199 -1.54 -21.11 -5.11
C LYS A 199 -1.73 -20.07 -4.01
N THR A 200 -1.11 -20.31 -2.87
CA THR A 200 -1.02 -19.33 -1.79
C THR A 200 0.26 -18.51 -1.94
N VAL A 201 0.13 -17.19 -2.06
CA VAL A 201 1.22 -16.21 -2.12
C VAL A 201 1.13 -15.27 -0.93
N LYS A 202 2.25 -14.70 -0.50
CA LYS A 202 2.23 -13.65 0.52
C LYS A 202 2.06 -12.29 -0.14
N ALA A 203 1.13 -11.49 0.35
CA ALA A 203 0.87 -10.12 -0.06
C ALA A 203 1.14 -9.14 1.09
N GLY A 204 1.53 -7.92 0.75
CA GLY A 204 1.71 -6.81 1.69
C GLY A 204 0.41 -6.06 1.99
N SER A 205 0.57 -4.90 2.63
CA SER A 205 -0.53 -3.96 2.82
C SER A 205 -0.76 -3.14 1.55
N PRO A 206 -1.98 -2.64 1.30
CA PRO A 206 -2.24 -1.75 0.17
C PRO A 206 -1.27 -0.55 0.13
N VAL A 207 -1.01 -0.01 -1.06
CA VAL A 207 -0.36 1.29 -1.19
C VAL A 207 -1.45 2.34 -1.29
N LEU A 208 -1.48 3.28 -0.34
CA LEU A 208 -2.42 4.39 -0.38
C LEU A 208 -1.98 5.39 -1.44
N TYR A 209 -2.96 5.95 -2.14
CA TYR A 209 -2.77 6.91 -3.20
C TYR A 209 -3.71 8.09 -3.04
N TYR A 210 -3.15 9.29 -3.14
CA TYR A 210 -3.87 10.56 -3.08
C TYR A 210 -3.38 11.46 -4.22
N ARG A 211 -4.28 11.89 -5.09
CA ARG A 211 -4.01 12.86 -6.15
C ARG A 211 -4.14 14.27 -5.59
N ALA A 212 -3.22 15.16 -5.93
CA ALA A 212 -3.33 16.56 -5.57
C ALA A 212 -4.45 17.24 -6.38
N ASN A 213 -5.37 17.93 -5.71
CA ASN A 213 -6.31 18.84 -6.35
C ASN A 213 -5.65 20.19 -6.63
N THR A 214 -5.14 20.34 -7.85
CA THR A 214 -4.40 21.54 -8.29
C THR A 214 -5.31 22.71 -8.70
N SER A 215 -6.63 22.50 -8.77
CA SER A 215 -7.60 23.56 -9.10
C SER A 215 -7.91 24.50 -7.93
N LEU A 216 -7.50 24.13 -6.72
CA LEU A 216 -7.81 24.88 -5.51
C LEU A 216 -6.93 26.14 -5.39
N THR A 217 -7.56 27.27 -5.10
CA THR A 217 -6.88 28.55 -4.89
C THR A 217 -7.25 29.15 -3.53
N GLY A 218 -6.27 29.56 -2.74
CA GLY A 218 -6.50 30.30 -1.48
C GLY A 218 -5.70 29.79 -0.28
N SER A 219 -6.02 30.33 0.89
CA SER A 219 -5.35 30.00 2.16
C SER A 219 -5.96 28.79 2.88
N THR A 220 -7.15 28.34 2.49
CA THR A 220 -7.89 27.23 3.11
C THR A 220 -7.71 25.90 2.37
N ILE A 221 -6.73 25.81 1.46
CA ILE A 221 -6.52 24.64 0.61
C ILE A 221 -5.82 23.47 1.33
N PHE A 222 -5.40 23.70 2.58
CA PHE A 222 -4.75 22.72 3.44
C PHE A 222 -5.02 23.13 4.90
N PRO A 223 -5.28 22.18 5.84
CA PRO A 223 -5.51 22.53 7.22
C PRO A 223 -4.25 23.11 7.87
N ASN A 224 -4.43 24.02 8.83
CA ASN A 224 -3.36 24.46 9.70
C ASN A 224 -2.97 23.32 10.64
N THR A 225 -1.84 22.66 10.36
CA THR A 225 -1.21 21.58 11.14
C THR A 225 -0.26 22.13 12.22
N GLN A 226 0.41 21.27 13.01
CA GLN A 226 1.32 21.69 14.09
C GLN A 226 2.60 22.38 13.54
N ILE A 227 2.46 23.62 13.09
CA ILE A 227 3.58 24.50 12.77
C ILE A 227 3.69 25.56 13.88
N SER A 228 4.92 25.78 14.37
CA SER A 228 5.19 26.74 15.43
C SER A 228 4.66 28.13 15.07
N GLY A 229 3.77 28.69 15.91
CA GLY A 229 3.19 30.02 15.72
C GLY A 229 1.86 30.08 14.96
N ILE A 230 1.23 28.94 14.65
CA ILE A 230 -0.05 28.88 13.93
C ILE A 230 -1.16 28.27 14.81
N THR A 231 -2.35 28.88 14.81
CA THR A 231 -3.54 28.30 15.44
C THR A 231 -4.01 27.08 14.66
N LEU A 232 -4.05 25.93 15.33
CA LEU A 232 -4.42 24.64 14.76
C LEU A 232 -5.89 24.63 14.31
N THR A 233 -6.15 23.94 13.21
CA THR A 233 -7.54 23.70 12.77
C THR A 233 -8.08 22.50 13.53
N THR A 234 -9.21 22.65 14.23
CA THR A 234 -9.92 21.49 14.77
C THR A 234 -10.59 20.76 13.61
N LEU A 235 -9.97 19.68 13.13
CA LEU A 235 -10.62 18.75 12.20
C LEU A 235 -11.53 17.84 13.02
N THR A 236 -12.82 17.77 12.67
CA THR A 236 -13.75 16.81 13.25
C THR A 236 -13.78 15.52 12.41
N ALA A 237 -14.53 14.51 12.85
CA ALA A 237 -14.72 13.26 12.12
C ALA A 237 -15.68 13.39 10.92
N SER A 238 -16.14 14.60 10.57
CA SER A 238 -17.11 14.79 9.48
C SER A 238 -16.48 14.57 8.10
N ARG A 239 -17.12 13.72 7.27
CA ARG A 239 -16.72 13.45 5.87
C ARG A 239 -16.86 14.65 4.93
N THR A 240 -17.36 15.79 5.37
CA THR A 240 -17.48 16.98 4.50
C THR A 240 -16.36 17.99 4.73
N GLU A 241 -15.57 17.86 5.80
CA GLU A 241 -14.60 18.88 6.20
C GLU A 241 -13.30 18.87 5.40
N THR A 242 -12.99 17.75 4.74
CA THR A 242 -11.79 17.61 3.90
C THR A 242 -12.06 17.74 2.42
N GLN A 243 -13.35 17.76 2.04
CA GLN A 243 -13.81 17.98 0.68
C GLN A 243 -13.47 19.42 0.30
N GLY A 244 -12.31 19.63 -0.31
CA GLY A 244 -11.79 20.95 -0.66
C GLY A 244 -10.36 21.22 -0.20
N TYR A 245 -9.72 20.27 0.47
CA TYR A 245 -8.26 20.28 0.61
C TYR A 245 -7.58 19.68 -0.61
N ILE A 246 -6.32 20.06 -0.78
CA ILE A 246 -5.47 19.59 -1.87
C ILE A 246 -5.29 18.07 -1.89
N TYR A 247 -5.30 17.43 -0.72
CA TYR A 247 -5.42 15.98 -0.59
C TYR A 247 -6.60 15.70 0.31
N ASP A 248 -7.51 14.84 -0.14
CA ASP A 248 -8.67 14.46 0.65
C ASP A 248 -8.38 13.13 1.35
N SER A 249 -8.35 13.15 2.69
CA SER A 249 -8.14 11.93 3.48
C SER A 249 -9.25 10.89 3.27
N LEU A 250 -10.41 11.29 2.72
CA LEU A 250 -11.51 10.39 2.36
C LEU A 250 -11.17 9.40 1.25
N ASP A 251 -10.19 9.71 0.40
CA ASP A 251 -9.84 8.91 -0.77
C ASP A 251 -9.58 7.45 -0.43
N ASN A 252 -9.08 7.17 0.78
CA ASN A 252 -8.81 5.81 1.26
C ASN A 252 -9.43 5.48 2.62
N GLU A 253 -10.35 6.31 3.13
CA GLU A 253 -10.88 6.16 4.48
C GLU A 253 -11.62 4.83 4.67
N ASP A 254 -12.42 4.41 3.69
CA ASP A 254 -13.19 3.15 3.76
C ASP A 254 -12.29 1.90 3.72
N LEU A 255 -11.11 2.00 3.11
CA LEU A 255 -10.07 0.97 3.17
C LEU A 255 -9.36 0.98 4.53
N LEU A 256 -9.07 2.17 5.06
CA LEU A 256 -8.42 2.35 6.37
C LEU A 256 -9.29 1.83 7.53
N ALA A 257 -10.61 1.98 7.42
CA ALA A 257 -11.57 1.49 8.42
C ALA A 257 -11.62 -0.04 8.54
N LEU A 258 -11.06 -0.79 7.58
CA LEU A 258 -10.96 -2.25 7.68
C LEU A 258 -9.92 -2.71 8.73
N GLY A 259 -9.01 -1.82 9.15
CA GLY A 259 -7.89 -2.15 10.01
C GLY A 259 -6.77 -2.91 9.29
N ASP A 260 -5.86 -3.50 10.07
CA ASP A 260 -4.68 -4.19 9.55
C ASP A 260 -5.01 -5.37 8.64
N VAL A 261 -4.21 -5.50 7.58
CA VAL A 261 -4.25 -6.68 6.72
C VAL A 261 -3.93 -7.92 7.55
N ALA A 262 -4.60 -9.03 7.24
CA ALA A 262 -4.51 -10.33 7.92
C ALA A 262 -5.36 -10.52 9.19
N THR A 263 -5.42 -9.58 10.12
CA THR A 263 -6.11 -9.81 11.39
C THR A 263 -7.34 -8.93 11.60
N GLN A 264 -7.33 -7.71 11.08
CA GLN A 264 -8.39 -6.71 11.31
C GLN A 264 -8.65 -6.49 12.81
N THR A 265 -7.61 -6.64 13.62
CA THR A 265 -7.66 -6.43 15.07
C THR A 265 -6.95 -5.16 15.49
N LYS A 266 -6.09 -4.62 14.62
CA LYS A 266 -5.38 -3.38 14.83
C LYS A 266 -5.95 -2.31 13.91
N GLN A 267 -6.25 -1.16 14.49
CA GLN A 267 -6.72 0.00 13.76
C GLN A 267 -5.55 0.78 13.15
N HIS A 268 -5.77 1.36 11.97
CA HIS A 268 -4.83 2.32 11.38
C HIS A 268 -4.93 3.68 12.06
N ARG A 269 -3.80 4.37 12.22
CA ARG A 269 -3.80 5.69 12.84
C ARG A 269 -4.40 6.76 11.93
N PHE A 270 -4.38 6.58 10.61
CA PHE A 270 -5.05 7.49 9.67
C PHE A 270 -6.57 7.27 9.55
N ASP A 271 -7.14 6.30 10.25
CA ASP A 271 -8.57 6.01 10.18
C ASP A 271 -9.41 7.19 10.71
N GLY A 272 -10.23 7.76 9.82
CA GLY A 272 -11.13 8.85 10.10
C GLY A 272 -12.61 8.46 10.21
N LEU A 273 -12.99 7.26 9.74
CA LEU A 273 -14.39 6.81 9.71
C LEU A 273 -14.78 6.13 11.02
N THR A 274 -13.87 5.30 11.53
CA THR A 274 -13.82 4.90 12.92
C THR A 274 -12.66 5.69 13.53
N PRO A 275 -12.85 6.91 14.05
CA PRO A 275 -11.72 7.79 14.31
C PRO A 275 -10.72 7.17 15.29
N TYR A 276 -9.48 6.96 14.82
CA TYR A 276 -8.38 6.70 15.74
C TYR A 276 -8.17 7.94 16.62
N THR A 277 -7.90 7.72 17.91
CA THR A 277 -7.53 8.80 18.83
C THR A 277 -6.24 8.38 19.54
N ASP A 278 -5.16 9.13 19.35
CA ASP A 278 -3.92 8.90 20.06
C ASP A 278 -4.13 9.24 21.54
N THR A 279 -3.93 8.27 22.42
CA THR A 279 -4.18 8.46 23.86
C THR A 279 -3.15 9.35 24.53
N ALA A 280 -1.98 9.57 23.93
CA ALA A 280 -0.93 10.43 24.44
C ALA A 280 -1.10 11.89 23.98
N THR A 281 -1.47 12.11 22.71
CA THR A 281 -1.57 13.47 22.13
C THR A 281 -3.00 13.98 22.00
N THR A 282 -4.02 13.12 22.17
CA THR A 282 -5.45 13.39 21.91
C THR A 282 -5.77 13.74 20.45
N GLU A 283 -4.82 13.52 19.55
CA GLU A 283 -4.98 13.79 18.12
C GLU A 283 -5.84 12.72 17.47
N ASN A 284 -6.71 13.14 16.56
CA ASN A 284 -7.54 12.22 15.79
C ASN A 284 -6.82 11.74 14.53
N GLY A 285 -7.28 10.63 13.95
CA GLY A 285 -6.57 10.01 12.83
C GLY A 285 -6.45 10.88 11.58
N ARG A 286 -7.46 11.73 11.34
CA ARG A 286 -7.45 12.71 10.25
C ARG A 286 -6.38 13.76 10.46
N TRP A 287 -6.20 14.24 11.69
CA TRP A 287 -5.11 15.14 12.05
C TRP A 287 -3.75 14.48 11.85
N ILE A 288 -3.57 13.24 12.32
CA ILE A 288 -2.32 12.48 12.16
C ILE A 288 -1.96 12.35 10.68
N PHE A 289 -2.95 12.11 9.81
CA PHE A 289 -2.75 12.10 8.35
C PHE A 289 -2.22 13.46 7.84
N TYR A 290 -2.91 14.56 8.16
CA TYR A 290 -2.49 15.89 7.67
C TYR A 290 -1.14 16.34 8.23
N ASP A 291 -0.86 16.04 9.50
CA ASP A 291 0.45 16.30 10.10
C ASP A 291 1.56 15.52 9.38
N THR A 292 1.32 14.24 9.08
CA THR A 292 2.28 13.39 8.37
C THR A 292 2.61 13.91 6.97
N ILE A 293 1.62 14.41 6.23
CA ILE A 293 1.84 14.91 4.86
C ILE A 293 2.29 16.38 4.83
N THR A 294 2.38 17.06 5.99
CA THR A 294 2.82 18.46 6.07
C THR A 294 4.32 18.56 5.82
N ASN A 295 4.71 19.45 4.91
CA ASN A 295 6.11 19.75 4.65
C ASN A 295 6.72 20.62 5.76
N SER A 296 7.47 19.97 6.65
CA SER A 296 8.15 20.62 7.77
C SER A 296 9.19 21.68 7.37
N LYS A 297 9.65 21.67 6.11
CA LYS A 297 10.62 22.66 5.59
C LYS A 297 9.98 24.01 5.30
N ILE A 298 8.65 24.08 5.21
CA ILE A 298 7.90 25.32 4.93
C ILE A 298 7.29 25.83 6.24
N THR A 299 7.88 26.87 6.81
CA THR A 299 7.46 27.41 8.12
C THR A 299 6.56 28.64 8.02
N SER A 300 6.43 29.25 6.83
CA SER A 300 5.62 30.46 6.63
C SER A 300 4.12 30.18 6.56
N LEU A 301 3.73 29.02 6.03
CA LEU A 301 2.35 28.56 5.90
C LEU A 301 2.35 27.03 5.73
N PRO A 302 1.44 26.29 6.39
CA PRO A 302 1.30 24.85 6.21
C PRO A 302 1.02 24.50 4.75
N ARG A 303 1.87 23.63 4.20
CA ARG A 303 1.76 23.10 2.84
C ARG A 303 2.12 21.63 2.87
N PRO A 304 1.42 20.77 2.13
CA PRO A 304 1.83 19.38 2.07
C PRO A 304 3.03 19.19 1.14
N TYR A 305 3.65 18.02 1.24
CA TYR A 305 4.56 17.56 0.21
C TYR A 305 3.83 17.36 -1.14
N ASN A 306 4.60 17.45 -2.23
CA ASN A 306 4.16 17.08 -3.59
C ASN A 306 2.88 17.76 -4.10
N ALA A 307 2.57 18.98 -3.63
CA ALA A 307 1.31 19.70 -3.83
C ALA A 307 0.78 19.85 -5.28
N SER A 308 1.57 19.52 -6.30
CA SER A 308 1.18 19.54 -7.71
C SER A 308 1.03 18.15 -8.36
N SER A 309 1.14 17.07 -7.59
CA SER A 309 1.24 15.71 -8.12
C SER A 309 0.43 14.71 -7.28
N TYR A 310 1.08 13.89 -6.46
CA TYR A 310 0.45 12.83 -5.69
C TYR A 310 1.29 12.41 -4.48
N LEU A 311 0.62 11.70 -3.55
CA LEU A 311 1.23 11.03 -2.42
C LEU A 311 1.06 9.51 -2.57
N LEU A 312 2.12 8.79 -2.24
CA LEU A 312 2.12 7.33 -2.04
C LEU A 312 2.52 7.05 -0.61
N ILE A 313 1.78 6.17 0.06
CA ILE A 313 2.07 5.77 1.44
C ILE A 313 1.94 4.25 1.55
N SER A 314 2.97 3.59 2.08
CA SER A 314 2.97 2.18 2.46
C SER A 314 3.00 2.11 3.99
N ALA A 315 2.23 1.15 4.53
CA ALA A 315 2.11 0.91 5.97
C ALA A 315 3.37 0.34 6.63
N GLY A 316 4.47 0.19 5.88
CA GLY A 316 5.74 -0.27 6.40
C GLY A 316 5.71 -1.71 6.91
N TYR A 317 6.61 -1.99 7.86
CA TYR A 317 6.85 -3.32 8.38
C TYR A 317 5.79 -3.78 9.38
N ASP A 318 5.21 -2.85 10.14
CA ASP A 318 4.18 -3.16 11.14
C ASP A 318 2.78 -3.32 10.53
N GLY A 319 2.60 -2.86 9.29
CA GLY A 319 1.35 -2.96 8.53
C GLY A 319 0.28 -1.98 9.00
N ILE A 320 0.64 -0.91 9.71
CA ILE A 320 -0.27 0.08 10.27
C ILE A 320 0.06 1.49 9.76
N TYR A 321 -0.82 2.09 8.95
CA TYR A 321 -0.59 3.46 8.51
C TYR A 321 -0.64 4.49 9.66
N GLY A 322 0.19 5.52 9.54
CA GLY A 322 0.40 6.62 10.46
C GLY A 322 1.40 6.31 11.57
N THR A 323 2.25 5.31 11.39
CA THR A 323 3.35 4.96 12.30
C THR A 323 4.69 5.43 11.73
N THR A 324 5.75 5.32 12.53
CA THR A 324 7.07 5.86 12.17
C THR A 324 7.83 5.02 11.15
N ASP A 325 7.36 3.81 10.82
CA ASP A 325 7.95 2.96 9.79
C ASP A 325 7.23 3.00 8.45
N ASP A 326 6.22 3.86 8.31
CA ASP A 326 5.60 4.17 7.03
C ASP A 326 6.66 4.61 6.01
N ILE A 327 6.52 4.13 4.79
CA ILE A 327 7.36 4.54 3.66
C ILE A 327 6.50 5.40 2.74
N THR A 328 7.02 6.56 2.36
CA THR A 328 6.32 7.53 1.50
C THR A 328 7.15 7.90 0.27
N ASN A 329 6.52 8.51 -0.74
CA ASN A 329 7.23 9.08 -1.90
C ASN A 329 7.75 10.51 -1.66
N PHE A 330 7.68 11.00 -0.42
CA PHE A 330 8.18 12.30 -0.01
C PHE A 330 9.16 12.12 1.15
N GLU A 331 10.22 12.92 1.20
CA GLU A 331 11.20 12.79 2.26
C GLU A 331 10.76 13.54 3.51
N ASP A 332 10.53 12.82 4.61
CA ASP A 332 10.68 13.37 5.93
C ASP A 332 12.17 13.43 6.30
N ALA A 333 12.71 14.64 6.33
CA ALA A 333 13.93 14.90 7.08
C ALA A 333 13.55 15.06 8.55
N LYS A 334 13.26 13.95 9.24
CA LYS A 334 13.22 13.90 10.70
C LYS A 334 14.23 12.86 11.20
#